data_AF-A0A2T2VND3-F1
#
_entry.id   AF-A0A2T2VND3-F1
#
_cell.length_a   1.000
_cell.length_b   1.000
_cell.length_c   1.000
_cell.angle_alpha   90.00
_cell.angle_beta   90.00
_cell.angle_gamma   90.00
#
_symmetry.space_group_name_H-M   'P 1'
#
loop_
_entity.id
_entity.type
_entity.pdbx_description
1 polymer ?
#
loop_
_entity_poly.entity_id
_entity_poly.type
_entity_poly.pdbx_seq_one_letter_code
_entity_poly.pdbx_strand_id
1 'polypeptide(L)'
;TEGFFAAAPIKLLFNAEYRYTIQEAIKGALFLDAGNIWLYNKEYSGSLTPNQIEAISDGVFKTSTFMSQLGVNTGFGLRYDLEFLILRADLGLKVHHPGAVNRSSWVITSPDIRDFNLNLGIGYPF
;
A
#
# COMPACT_ATOMS: atom_id res chain seq x y z
N THR A 1 -22.76 -12.20 21.90
CA THR A 1 -22.70 -11.43 20.64
C THR A 1 -21.51 -11.92 19.86
N GLU A 2 -21.79 -12.71 18.82
CA GLU A 2 -20.77 -13.40 18.02
C GLU A 2 -19.85 -12.41 17.31
N GLY A 3 -18.56 -12.75 17.30
CA GLY A 3 -17.45 -11.87 16.97
C GLY A 3 -17.45 -11.38 15.53
N PHE A 4 -18.01 -10.20 15.30
CA PHE A 4 -17.62 -9.39 14.16
C PHE A 4 -16.25 -8.78 14.45
N PHE A 5 -15.20 -9.43 13.93
CA PHE A 5 -13.91 -8.79 13.72
C PHE A 5 -14.12 -7.63 12.74
N ALA A 6 -14.46 -6.45 13.24
CA ALA A 6 -14.42 -5.24 12.43
C ALA A 6 -12.97 -5.07 11.95
N ALA A 7 -12.77 -5.27 10.65
CA ALA A 7 -11.49 -5.35 9.96
C ALA A 7 -10.71 -4.02 9.98
N ALA A 8 -10.18 -3.65 11.14
CA ALA A 8 -9.45 -2.41 11.36
C ALA A 8 -10.28 -1.16 10.98
N PRO A 9 -11.17 -0.68 11.87
CA PRO A 9 -12.12 0.38 11.55
C PRO A 9 -11.47 1.75 11.29
N ILE A 10 -10.23 1.94 11.74
CA ILE A 10 -9.48 3.17 11.49
C ILE A 10 -8.62 2.94 10.25
N LYS A 11 -8.76 3.78 9.23
CA LYS A 11 -8.03 3.65 7.97
C LYS A 11 -7.52 5.00 7.51
N LEU A 12 -6.30 5.01 7.00
CA LEU A 12 -5.73 6.16 6.32
C LEU A 12 -5.19 5.71 4.98
N LEU A 13 -5.59 6.41 3.92
CA LEU A 13 -5.07 6.23 2.58
C LEU A 13 -4.77 7.61 2.00
N PHE A 14 -3.59 7.73 1.42
CA PHE A 14 -3.10 8.91 0.73
C PHE A 14 -2.49 8.44 -0.59
N ASN A 15 -2.85 9.13 -1.67
CA ASN A 15 -2.29 8.93 -3.01
C ASN A 15 -1.97 10.31 -3.59
N ALA A 16 -0.77 10.45 -4.12
CA ALA A 16 -0.34 11.58 -4.90
C ALA A 16 0.22 11.07 -6.22
N GLU A 17 -0.19 11.69 -7.32
CA GLU A 17 0.22 11.27 -8.65
C GLU A 17 0.50 12.50 -9.53
N TYR A 18 1.66 12.49 -10.17
CA TYR A 18 2.07 13.49 -11.14
C TYR A 18 2.07 12.87 -12.54
N ARG A 19 1.13 13.32 -13.38
CA ARG A 19 0.94 12.82 -14.76
C ARG A 19 1.51 13.80 -15.77
N TYR A 20 2.18 13.28 -16.79
CA TYR A 20 2.75 14.07 -17.88
C TYR A 20 2.65 13.35 -19.21
N THR A 21 2.71 14.11 -20.31
CA THR A 21 2.77 13.54 -21.66
C THR A 21 4.22 13.39 -22.06
N ILE A 22 4.62 12.19 -22.47
CA ILE A 22 5.97 11.92 -23.00
C ILE A 22 5.97 12.27 -24.48
N GLN A 23 5.04 11.69 -25.24
CA GLN A 23 4.87 11.94 -26.67
C GLN A 23 3.47 11.53 -27.11
N GLU A 24 2.67 12.48 -27.60
CA GLU A 24 1.32 12.22 -28.15
C GLU A 24 0.48 11.27 -27.29
N ALA A 25 0.31 10.03 -27.75
CA ALA A 25 -0.45 8.94 -27.11
C ALA A 25 0.28 8.27 -25.92
N ILE A 26 1.57 8.51 -25.73
CA ILE A 26 2.39 7.97 -24.63
C ILE A 26 2.38 8.96 -23.46
N LYS A 27 1.86 8.50 -22.32
CA LYS A 27 1.77 9.23 -21.05
C LYS A 27 2.64 8.57 -19.99
N GLY A 28 3.25 9.39 -19.14
CA GLY A 28 3.98 8.97 -17.96
C GLY A 28 3.26 9.41 -16.69
N ALA A 29 3.48 8.68 -15.60
CA ALA A 29 3.03 9.04 -14.26
C ALA A 29 4.11 8.72 -13.23
N LEU A 30 4.28 9.58 -12.24
CA LEU A 30 4.98 9.27 -10.99
C LEU A 30 3.95 9.24 -9.87
N PHE A 31 3.97 8.20 -9.05
CA PHE A 31 3.01 8.06 -7.97
C PHE A 31 3.69 7.83 -6.63
N LEU A 32 3.01 8.28 -5.57
CA LEU A 32 3.36 8.10 -4.17
C LEU A 32 2.09 7.73 -3.42
N ASP A 33 2.10 6.55 -2.81
CA ASP A 33 1.02 6.04 -1.98
C ASP A 33 1.50 5.91 -0.54
N ALA A 34 0.65 6.29 0.40
CA ALA A 34 0.88 6.05 1.81
C ALA A 34 -0.41 5.59 2.49
N GLY A 35 -0.35 4.57 3.33
CA GLY A 35 -1.54 4.13 4.02
C GLY A 35 -1.29 3.02 5.02
N ASN A 36 -2.24 2.87 5.93
CA ASN A 36 -2.34 1.74 6.84
C ASN A 36 -3.77 1.64 7.40
N ILE A 37 -4.07 0.51 8.03
CA ILE A 37 -5.31 0.26 8.75
C ILE A 37 -4.98 -0.13 10.19
N TRP A 38 -5.81 0.30 11.13
CA TRP A 38 -5.61 0.04 12.56
C TRP A 38 -6.88 -0.44 13.24
N LEU A 39 -6.65 -1.22 14.29
CA LEU A 39 -7.66 -1.64 15.24
C LEU A 39 -8.01 -0.47 16.18
N TYR A 40 -9.28 -0.40 16.55
CA TYR A 40 -9.73 0.53 17.58
C TYR A 40 -9.32 -0.02 18.95
N ASN A 41 -8.98 0.88 19.88
CA ASN A 41 -8.60 0.46 21.22
C ASN A 41 -9.84 -0.03 22.00
N LYS A 42 -10.13 -1.32 21.89
CA LYS A 42 -11.18 -2.03 22.65
C LYS A 42 -10.68 -3.41 23.04
N GLU A 43 -11.41 -4.04 23.96
CA GLU A 43 -11.21 -5.45 24.24
C GLU A 43 -11.71 -6.30 23.07
N TYR A 44 -10.82 -7.14 22.54
CA TYR A 44 -11.12 -8.12 21.51
C TYR A 44 -11.24 -9.48 22.21
N SER A 45 -12.47 -10.01 22.28
CA SER A 45 -12.78 -11.26 22.98
C SER A 45 -13.03 -12.41 22.01
N GLY A 46 -12.77 -13.64 22.48
CA GLY A 46 -12.91 -14.89 21.73
C GLY A 46 -11.80 -15.89 22.07
N SER A 47 -11.87 -17.10 21.52
CA SER A 47 -10.77 -18.08 21.61
C SER A 47 -9.62 -17.64 20.70
N LEU A 48 -8.77 -16.73 21.21
CA LEU A 48 -7.61 -16.20 20.52
C LEU A 48 -6.35 -16.99 20.89
N THR A 49 -5.50 -17.26 19.90
CA THR A 49 -4.14 -17.77 20.10
C THR A 49 -3.22 -16.64 20.63
N PRO A 50 -2.12 -16.97 21.32
CA PRO A 50 -1.15 -15.98 21.78
C PRO A 50 -0.67 -15.02 20.68
N ASN A 51 -0.38 -15.54 19.48
CA ASN A 51 0.06 -14.73 18.33
C ASN A 51 -1.02 -13.74 17.86
N GLN A 52 -2.30 -14.09 17.98
CA GLN A 52 -3.39 -13.17 17.64
C GLN A 52 -3.53 -12.06 18.66
N ILE A 53 -3.31 -12.35 19.94
CA ILE A 53 -3.33 -11.34 21.02
C ILE A 53 -2.21 -10.32 20.79
N GLU A 54 -1.00 -10.78 20.44
CA GLU A 54 0.14 -9.93 20.10
C GLU A 54 -0.16 -9.06 18.85
N ALA A 55 -0.61 -9.67 17.75
CA ALA A 55 -0.96 -8.94 16.54
C ALA A 55 -2.07 -7.90 16.76
N ILE A 56 -3.03 -8.17 17.65
CA ILE A 56 -4.07 -7.21 18.04
C ILE A 56 -3.43 -6.05 18.81
N SER A 57 -2.57 -6.33 19.80
CA SER A 57 -1.87 -5.31 20.58
C SER A 57 -1.03 -4.36 19.72
N ASP A 58 -0.37 -4.90 18.69
CA ASP A 58 0.45 -4.14 17.75
C ASP A 58 -0.40 -3.38 16.71
N GLY A 59 -1.55 -3.93 16.33
CA GLY A 59 -2.46 -3.34 15.36
C GLY A 59 -3.33 -2.21 15.90
N VAL A 60 -3.42 -2.01 17.22
CA VAL A 60 -4.19 -0.90 17.83
C VAL A 60 -3.57 0.45 17.46
N PHE A 61 -4.42 1.38 17.03
CA PHE A 61 -4.00 2.75 16.71
C PHE A 61 -3.40 3.45 17.93
N LYS A 62 -2.16 3.93 17.79
CA LYS A 62 -1.46 4.77 18.77
C LYS A 62 -0.78 5.92 18.02
N THR A 63 -1.01 7.15 18.45
CA THR A 63 -0.42 8.34 17.82
C THR A 63 1.12 8.29 17.86
N SER A 64 1.71 7.67 18.89
CA SER A 64 3.17 7.54 19.04
C SER A 64 3.82 6.61 18.01
N THR A 65 3.11 5.61 17.48
CA THR A 65 3.62 4.63 16.50
C THR A 65 3.02 4.81 15.12
N PHE A 66 2.15 5.81 14.94
CA PHE A 66 1.42 6.06 13.70
C PHE A 66 2.34 6.20 12.49
N MET A 67 3.40 7.01 12.59
CA MET A 67 4.35 7.19 11.48
C MET A 67 5.13 5.93 11.15
N SER A 68 5.59 5.19 12.16
CA SER A 68 6.35 3.95 11.95
C SER A 68 5.50 2.79 11.43
N GLN A 69 4.17 2.90 11.50
CA GLN A 69 3.23 1.90 10.98
C GLN A 69 2.69 2.24 9.59
N LEU A 70 3.04 3.40 9.03
CA LEU A 70 2.54 3.83 7.74
C LEU A 70 3.30 3.11 6.61
N GLY A 71 2.62 2.33 5.77
CA GLY A 71 3.22 1.80 4.56
C GLY A 71 3.36 2.89 3.51
N VAL A 72 4.53 3.04 2.89
CA VAL A 72 4.77 4.03 1.82
C VAL A 72 5.33 3.33 0.60
N ASN A 73 4.73 3.60 -0.57
CA ASN A 73 5.15 3.06 -1.85
C ASN A 73 5.29 4.20 -2.86
N THR A 74 6.19 4.05 -3.82
CA THR A 74 6.30 4.97 -4.94
C THR A 74 6.49 4.18 -6.22
N GLY A 75 6.31 4.81 -7.36
CA GLY A 75 6.58 4.15 -8.62
C GLY A 75 6.38 5.01 -9.83
N PHE A 76 6.54 4.36 -10.97
CA PHE A 76 6.43 4.95 -12.28
C PHE A 76 5.39 4.20 -13.10
N GLY A 77 4.50 4.94 -13.73
CA GLY A 77 3.47 4.44 -14.63
C GLY A 77 3.73 4.87 -16.06
N LEU A 78 3.54 3.95 -17.00
CA LEU A 78 3.51 4.20 -18.43
C LEU A 78 2.12 3.86 -18.94
N ARG A 79 1.55 4.75 -19.73
CA ARG A 79 0.24 4.57 -20.38
C ARG A 79 0.36 4.87 -21.87
N TYR A 80 -0.22 4.01 -22.70
CA TYR A 80 -0.27 4.20 -24.14
C TYR A 80 -1.73 4.16 -24.62
N ASP A 81 -2.16 5.27 -25.21
CA ASP A 81 -3.51 5.48 -25.70
C ASP A 81 -3.60 5.10 -27.20
N LEU A 82 -3.96 3.86 -27.49
CA LEU A 82 -4.34 3.45 -28.85
C LEU A 82 -5.80 3.87 -29.12
N GLU A 83 -6.16 3.92 -30.40
CA GLU A 83 -7.50 4.33 -30.83
C GLU A 83 -8.63 3.47 -30.25
N PHE A 84 -8.39 2.17 -30.05
CA PHE A 84 -9.38 1.20 -29.57
C PHE A 84 -9.02 0.58 -28.21
N LEU A 85 -7.87 0.94 -27.63
CA LEU A 85 -7.34 0.30 -26.42
C LEU A 85 -6.39 1.21 -25.64
N ILE A 86 -6.44 1.15 -24.32
CA ILE A 86 -5.46 1.77 -23.42
C ILE A 86 -4.62 0.67 -22.80
N LEU A 87 -3.30 0.77 -22.99
CA LEU A 87 -2.32 -0.10 -22.35
C LEU A 87 -1.68 0.63 -21.17
N ARG A 88 -1.48 -0.09 -20.07
CA ARG A 88 -0.83 0.43 -18.85
C ARG A 88 0.23 -0.54 -18.35
N ALA A 89 1.36 0.02 -17.93
CA ALA A 89 2.39 -0.68 -17.21
C ALA A 89 2.84 0.20 -16.03
N ASP A 90 2.54 -0.26 -14.82
CA ASP A 90 2.84 0.46 -13.58
C ASP A 90 3.88 -0.35 -12.77
N LEU A 91 5.06 0.24 -12.56
CA LEU A 91 6.13 -0.33 -11.75
C LEU A 91 6.16 0.37 -10.38
N GLY A 92 5.73 -0.35 -9.35
CA GLY A 92 5.77 0.09 -7.96
C GLY A 92 6.98 -0.46 -7.20
N LEU A 93 7.43 0.31 -6.22
CA LEU A 93 8.47 -0.02 -5.26
C LEU A 93 7.99 0.33 -3.84
N LYS A 94 8.18 -0.60 -2.90
CA LYS A 94 7.98 -0.33 -1.47
C LYS A 94 9.11 0.57 -0.96
N VAL A 95 8.75 1.72 -0.41
CA VAL A 95 9.69 2.67 0.21
C VAL A 95 9.83 2.39 1.70
N HIS A 96 8.70 2.26 2.39
CA HIS A 96 8.61 1.94 3.80
C HIS A 96 7.64 0.80 4.03
N HIS A 97 8.13 -0.29 4.62
CA HIS A 97 7.39 -1.52 4.90
C HIS A 97 7.42 -1.80 6.42
N PRO A 98 6.35 -1.46 7.16
CA PRO A 98 6.32 -1.62 8.61
C PRO A 98 6.35 -3.09 9.07
N GLY A 99 5.98 -4.04 8.19
CA GLY A 99 6.01 -5.47 8.45
C GLY A 99 7.34 -6.17 8.11
N ALA A 100 8.43 -5.42 7.91
CA ALA A 100 9.71 -5.99 7.50
C ALA A 100 10.32 -6.82 8.64
N VAL A 101 10.68 -8.08 8.33
CA VAL A 101 11.29 -9.00 9.31
C VAL A 101 12.79 -9.14 9.00
N ASN A 102 13.64 -9.03 10.02
CA ASN A 102 15.10 -9.18 9.92
C ASN A 102 15.80 -8.18 8.97
N ARG A 103 15.17 -7.03 8.70
CA ARG A 103 15.75 -5.94 7.89
C ARG A 103 15.11 -4.59 8.25
N SER A 104 15.66 -3.51 7.71
CA SER A 104 15.11 -2.16 7.87
C SER A 104 13.69 -2.04 7.31
N SER A 105 12.81 -1.34 8.02
CA SER A 105 11.49 -0.95 7.52
C SER A 105 11.59 0.04 6.36
N TRP A 106 12.68 0.82 6.27
CA TRP A 106 12.99 1.65 5.09
C TRP A 106 13.63 0.78 4.00
N VAL A 107 12.78 0.00 3.34
CA VAL A 107 13.15 -0.98 2.30
C VAL A 107 13.94 -0.36 1.16
N ILE A 108 13.70 0.93 0.84
CA ILE A 108 14.38 1.66 -0.21
C ILE A 108 15.92 1.70 -0.06
N THR A 109 16.46 1.52 1.16
CA THR A 109 17.91 1.56 1.38
C THR A 109 18.62 0.30 0.89
N SER A 110 17.90 -0.81 0.76
CA SER A 110 18.44 -2.09 0.28
C SER A 110 17.28 -2.95 -0.25
N PRO A 111 16.70 -2.60 -1.41
CA PRO A 111 15.49 -3.25 -1.92
C PRO A 111 15.78 -4.65 -2.46
N ASP A 112 14.84 -5.59 -2.24
CA ASP A 112 14.84 -6.90 -2.88
C ASP A 112 13.88 -6.93 -4.06
N ILE A 113 14.00 -7.95 -4.93
CA ILE A 113 13.07 -8.13 -6.06
C ILE A 113 11.60 -8.24 -5.62
N ARG A 114 11.34 -8.72 -4.39
CA ARG A 114 10.00 -8.86 -3.79
C ARG A 114 9.38 -7.54 -3.34
N ASP A 115 10.18 -6.46 -3.33
CA ASP A 115 9.75 -5.11 -2.99
C ASP A 115 9.27 -4.34 -4.22
N PHE A 116 9.51 -4.87 -5.41
CA PHE A 116 8.96 -4.38 -6.67
C PHE A 116 7.65 -5.07 -7.02
N ASN A 117 6.74 -4.33 -7.65
CA ASN A 117 5.50 -4.86 -8.20
C ASN A 117 5.31 -4.29 -9.60
N LEU A 118 5.11 -5.16 -10.59
CA LEU A 118 4.72 -4.76 -11.93
C LEU A 118 3.24 -5.08 -12.12
N ASN A 119 2.45 -4.06 -12.43
CA ASN A 119 1.05 -4.20 -12.78
C ASN A 119 0.85 -3.86 -14.27
N LEU A 120 0.16 -4.74 -14.98
CA LEU A 120 -0.16 -4.57 -16.40
C LEU A 120 -1.68 -4.43 -16.55
N GLY A 121 -2.11 -3.38 -17.24
CA GLY A 121 -3.52 -3.07 -17.45
C GLY A 121 -3.88 -2.92 -18.92
N ILE A 122 -5.06 -3.42 -19.28
CA ILE A 122 -5.65 -3.31 -20.62
C ILE A 122 -7.09 -2.80 -20.42
N GLY A 123 -7.47 -1.71 -21.10
CA GLY A 123 -8.81 -1.13 -20.99
C GLY A 123 -9.31 -0.52 -22.29
N TYR A 124 -10.61 -0.28 -22.40
CA TYR A 124 -11.20 0.40 -23.56
C TYR A 124 -11.24 1.92 -23.34
N PRO A 125 -10.97 2.73 -24.37
CA PRO A 125 -11.32 4.15 -24.35
C PRO A 125 -12.86 4.25 -24.31
N PHE A 126 -13.39 4.97 -23.32
CA PHE A 126 -14.82 5.21 -23.16
C PHE A 126 -15.37 6.17 -24.22
#